data_AF-A0A3D3LAX4-F1
#
_entry.id   AF-A0A3D3LAX4-F1
#
_cell.length_a   1.000
_cell.length_b   1.000
_cell.length_c   1.000
_cell.angle_alpha   90.00
_cell.angle_beta   90.00
_cell.angle_gamma   90.00
#
_symmetry.space_group_name_H-M   'P 1'
#
loop_
_entity.id
_entity.type
_entity.pdbx_description
1 polymer ?
#
loop_
_entity_poly.entity_id
_entity_poly.type
_entity_poly.pdbx_seq_one_letter_code
_entity_poly.pdbx_strand_id
1 'polypeptide(L)'
;MSVVEAYRALIAANELKADPDQAAAAARLQKLEAELRAGPPKNGLLSRLFGKAESVGPRGIYMWGAVGRGKSMLMDLFYEAAPAIPKRRVHFHAFMLEVHAALHKWREQNVDDPILRVADDIAKGVRLLAFDACQKGHGTTYTDCFRQGARIEIEDYIKSRLGAR
;
A
#
# COMPACT_ATOMS: atom_id res chain seq x y z
N MET A 1 -8.85 -5.46 -17.98
CA MET A 1 -7.88 -4.49 -18.55
C MET A 1 -6.81 -4.27 -17.49
N SER A 2 -5.54 -4.40 -17.85
CA SER A 2 -4.41 -4.16 -16.95
C SER A 2 -4.09 -2.67 -16.81
N VAL A 3 -3.22 -2.32 -15.85
CA VAL A 3 -2.77 -0.92 -15.68
C VAL A 3 -2.11 -0.36 -16.95
N VAL A 4 -1.24 -1.14 -17.61
CA VAL A 4 -0.55 -0.67 -18.83
C VAL A 4 -1.51 -0.56 -20.00
N GLU A 5 -2.50 -1.45 -20.12
CA GLU A 5 -3.52 -1.36 -21.16
C GLU A 5 -4.35 -0.09 -21.00
N ALA A 6 -4.80 0.22 -19.78
CA ALA A 6 -5.56 1.43 -19.49
C ALA A 6 -4.72 2.69 -19.75
N TYR A 7 -3.44 2.71 -19.34
CA TYR A 7 -2.52 3.81 -19.63
C TYR A 7 -2.32 4.03 -21.13
N ARG A 8 -2.12 2.95 -21.90
CA ARG A 8 -1.97 3.02 -23.37
C ARG A 8 -3.25 3.48 -24.06
N ALA A 9 -4.42 3.11 -23.54
CA ALA A 9 -5.71 3.57 -24.06
C ALA A 9 -5.84 5.10 -23.95
N LEU A 10 -5.42 5.70 -22.84
CA LEU A 10 -5.42 7.16 -22.67
C LEU A 10 -4.50 7.87 -23.68
N ILE A 11 -3.33 7.27 -23.99
CA ILE A 11 -2.43 7.80 -25.02
C ILE A 11 -3.07 7.69 -26.40
N ALA A 12 -3.65 6.53 -26.73
CA ALA A 12 -4.30 6.29 -28.01
C ALA A 12 -5.51 7.23 -28.23
N ALA A 13 -6.20 7.60 -27.15
CA ALA A 13 -7.30 8.56 -27.16
C ALA A 13 -6.85 10.03 -27.22
N ASN A 14 -5.53 10.31 -27.23
CA ASN A 14 -4.94 11.66 -27.11
C ASN A 14 -5.31 12.41 -25.82
N GLU A 15 -5.74 11.71 -24.77
CA GLU A 15 -6.00 12.29 -23.45
C GLU A 15 -4.71 12.43 -22.62
N LEU A 16 -3.67 11.70 -22.99
CA LEU A 16 -2.39 11.69 -22.30
C LEU A 16 -1.22 11.71 -23.28
N LYS A 17 -0.23 12.57 -23.02
CA LYS A 17 1.04 12.54 -23.75
C LYS A 17 1.90 11.40 -23.23
N ALA A 18 2.48 10.61 -24.13
CA ALA A 18 3.40 9.54 -23.76
C ALA A 18 4.57 10.06 -22.92
N ASP A 19 4.77 9.45 -21.75
CA ASP A 19 5.82 9.81 -20.79
C ASP A 19 6.55 8.52 -20.33
N PRO A 20 7.89 8.43 -20.50
CA PRO A 20 8.64 7.25 -20.09
C PRO A 20 8.55 6.92 -18.59
N ASP A 21 8.50 7.94 -17.73
CA ASP A 21 8.42 7.74 -16.28
C ASP A 21 7.06 7.17 -15.89
N GLN A 22 6.00 7.68 -16.50
CA GLN A 22 4.64 7.15 -16.29
C GLN A 22 4.50 5.73 -16.81
N ALA A 23 5.09 5.42 -17.97
CA ALA A 23 5.11 4.07 -18.52
C ALA A 23 5.83 3.08 -17.59
N ALA A 24 6.99 3.47 -17.04
CA ALA A 24 7.73 2.65 -16.09
C ALA A 24 6.96 2.43 -14.77
N ALA A 25 6.27 3.48 -14.27
CA ALA A 25 5.41 3.36 -13.10
C ALA A 25 4.20 2.45 -13.37
N ALA A 26 3.52 2.61 -14.51
CA ALA A 26 2.41 1.74 -14.93
C ALA A 26 2.84 0.27 -15.02
N ALA A 27 4.04 -0.01 -15.55
CA ALA A 27 4.58 -1.38 -15.61
C ALA A 27 4.81 -1.98 -14.21
N ARG A 28 5.33 -1.19 -13.26
CA ARG A 28 5.50 -1.64 -11.87
C ARG A 28 4.16 -1.90 -11.20
N LEU A 29 3.18 -1.03 -11.40
CA LEU A 29 1.81 -1.20 -10.88
C LEU A 29 1.12 -2.43 -11.48
N GLN A 30 1.28 -2.70 -12.78
CA GLN A 30 0.78 -3.93 -13.40
C GLN A 30 1.44 -5.19 -12.81
N LYS A 31 2.74 -5.13 -12.49
CA LYS A 31 3.39 -6.26 -11.82
C LYS A 31 2.74 -6.53 -10.45
N LEU A 32 2.52 -5.49 -9.65
CA LEU A 32 1.82 -5.62 -8.37
C LEU A 32 0.37 -6.12 -8.54
N GLU A 33 -0.35 -5.62 -9.53
CA GLU A 33 -1.70 -6.09 -9.91
C GLU A 33 -1.69 -7.61 -10.19
N ALA A 34 -0.72 -8.09 -10.96
CA ALA A 34 -0.57 -9.51 -11.26
C ALA A 34 -0.23 -10.35 -10.02
N GLU A 35 0.66 -9.88 -9.15
CA GLU A 35 1.01 -10.56 -7.89
C GLU A 35 -0.20 -10.61 -6.94
N LEU A 36 -0.98 -9.53 -6.83
CA LEU A 36 -2.22 -9.51 -6.04
C LEU A 36 -3.26 -10.49 -6.58
N ARG A 37 -3.36 -10.64 -7.91
CA ARG A 37 -4.27 -11.59 -8.57
C ARG A 37 -3.83 -13.04 -8.38
N ALA A 38 -2.52 -13.32 -8.40
CA ALA A 38 -1.98 -14.64 -8.13
C ALA A 38 -2.28 -15.12 -6.70
N GLY A 39 -2.39 -14.16 -5.76
CA GLY A 39 -2.61 -14.46 -4.34
C GLY A 39 -1.35 -15.01 -3.67
N PRO A 40 -1.38 -15.22 -2.34
CA PRO A 40 -0.25 -15.79 -1.62
C PRO A 40 0.06 -17.20 -2.15
N PRO A 41 1.34 -17.60 -2.26
CA PRO A 41 1.69 -18.95 -2.67
C PRO A 41 1.03 -19.97 -1.74
N LYS A 42 0.39 -20.99 -2.34
CA LYS A 42 -0.21 -22.08 -1.59
C LYS A 42 0.93 -22.92 -1.01
N ASN A 43 1.20 -22.76 0.29
CA ASN A 43 2.13 -23.62 1.00
C ASN A 43 1.59 -25.07 0.96
N GLY A 44 2.18 -25.91 0.11
CA GLY A 44 1.86 -27.33 0.03
C GLY A 44 2.24 -28.07 1.31
N LEU A 45 1.68 -29.29 1.50
CA LEU A 45 1.95 -30.15 2.67
C LEU A 45 3.46 -30.35 2.97
N LEU A 46 4.32 -30.31 1.93
CA LEU A 46 5.77 -30.39 2.05
C LEU A 46 6.42 -29.16 2.72
N SER A 47 5.88 -27.96 2.51
CA SER A 47 6.36 -26.71 3.16
C SER A 47 6.10 -26.71 4.68
N ARG A 48 5.10 -27.45 5.15
CA ARG A 48 4.82 -27.69 6.57
C ARG A 48 5.82 -28.66 7.22
N LEU A 49 6.34 -29.61 6.44
CA LEU A 49 7.30 -30.63 6.90
C LEU A 49 8.74 -30.11 6.96
N PHE A 50 9.12 -29.20 6.07
CA PHE A 50 10.48 -28.68 5.97
C PHE A 50 10.70 -27.31 6.63
N GLY A 51 9.78 -26.88 7.49
CA GLY A 51 9.97 -25.71 8.34
C GLY A 51 10.22 -24.40 7.58
N LYS A 52 9.12 -23.67 7.35
CA LYS A 52 9.12 -22.21 7.08
C LYS A 52 9.46 -21.80 5.63
N ALA A 53 8.44 -21.85 4.77
CA ALA A 53 8.31 -20.86 3.71
C ALA A 53 7.25 -19.85 4.15
N GLU A 54 7.69 -18.76 4.76
CA GLU A 54 6.83 -17.60 5.03
C GLU A 54 6.34 -17.10 3.66
N SER A 55 5.04 -17.14 3.41
CA SER A 55 4.47 -16.65 2.15
C SER A 55 4.55 -15.12 2.19
N VAL A 56 5.71 -14.56 1.83
CA VAL A 56 5.90 -13.11 1.75
C VAL A 56 4.98 -12.62 0.63
N GLY A 57 3.94 -11.89 1.02
CA GLY A 57 3.00 -11.28 0.07
C GLY A 57 3.72 -10.27 -0.86
N PRO A 58 3.01 -9.75 -1.88
CA PRO A 58 3.60 -8.77 -2.76
C PRO A 58 4.10 -7.55 -1.99
N ARG A 59 5.23 -6.99 -2.41
CA ARG A 59 5.75 -5.74 -1.82
C ARG A 59 4.95 -4.54 -2.31
N GLY A 60 4.67 -3.61 -1.40
CA GLY A 60 4.00 -2.36 -1.74
C GLY A 60 4.82 -1.48 -2.69
N ILE A 61 4.14 -0.54 -3.34
CA ILE A 61 4.76 0.47 -4.21
C ILE A 61 4.58 1.84 -3.59
N TYR A 62 5.67 2.58 -3.49
CA TYR A 62 5.67 4.00 -3.13
C TYR A 62 6.00 4.84 -4.36
N MET A 63 5.03 5.63 -4.83
CA MET A 63 5.20 6.51 -5.99
C MET A 63 5.54 7.93 -5.55
N TRP A 64 6.62 8.48 -6.09
CA TRP A 64 7.07 9.85 -5.81
C TRP A 64 7.44 10.56 -7.12
N GLY A 65 7.46 11.90 -7.09
CA GLY A 65 7.77 12.73 -8.25
C GLY A 65 7.10 14.10 -8.18
N ALA A 66 7.45 14.99 -9.11
CA ALA A 66 6.96 16.36 -9.15
C ALA A 66 5.42 16.46 -9.22
N VAL A 67 4.88 17.61 -8.84
CA VAL A 67 3.44 17.92 -8.94
C VAL A 67 3.02 17.87 -10.41
N GLY A 68 1.80 17.36 -10.68
CA GLY A 68 1.27 17.27 -12.05
C GLY A 68 1.82 16.14 -12.92
N ARG A 69 2.69 15.25 -12.39
CA ARG A 69 3.27 14.13 -13.16
C ARG A 69 2.37 12.89 -13.30
N GLY A 70 1.08 12.98 -12.95
CA GLY A 70 0.11 11.89 -13.16
C GLY A 70 0.10 10.78 -12.11
N LYS A 71 0.65 11.01 -10.91
CA LYS A 71 0.66 10.01 -9.82
C LYS A 71 -0.74 9.54 -9.40
N SER A 72 -1.66 10.48 -9.19
CA SER A 72 -3.04 10.15 -8.80
C SER A 72 -3.76 9.41 -9.93
N MET A 73 -3.58 9.83 -11.19
CA MET A 73 -4.11 9.10 -12.36
C MET A 73 -3.60 7.66 -12.40
N LEU A 74 -2.29 7.43 -12.26
CA LEU A 74 -1.74 6.06 -12.23
C LEU A 74 -2.29 5.24 -11.05
N MET A 75 -2.55 5.90 -9.92
CA MET A 75 -3.18 5.27 -8.77
C MET A 75 -4.65 4.90 -9.06
N ASP A 76 -5.39 5.74 -9.78
CA ASP A 76 -6.76 5.47 -10.23
C ASP A 76 -6.76 4.23 -11.13
N LEU A 77 -5.90 4.21 -12.16
CA LEU A 77 -5.78 3.09 -13.10
C LEU A 77 -5.45 1.78 -12.39
N PHE A 78 -4.52 1.82 -11.43
CA PHE A 78 -4.18 0.65 -10.64
C PHE A 78 -5.32 0.20 -9.72
N TYR A 79 -5.98 1.14 -9.03
CA TYR A 79 -7.07 0.81 -8.13
C TYR A 79 -8.23 0.15 -8.87
N GLU A 80 -8.54 0.61 -10.09
CA GLU A 80 -9.57 0.00 -10.94
C GLU A 80 -9.13 -1.37 -11.51
N ALA A 81 -7.88 -1.50 -11.97
CA ALA A 81 -7.36 -2.76 -12.52
C ALA A 81 -7.10 -3.85 -11.45
N ALA A 82 -6.95 -3.47 -10.18
CA ALA A 82 -6.72 -4.39 -9.08
C ALA A 82 -7.83 -5.46 -9.00
N PRO A 83 -7.49 -6.71 -8.63
CA PRO A 83 -8.48 -7.79 -8.53
C PRO A 83 -9.60 -7.43 -7.54
N ALA A 84 -10.73 -8.13 -7.63
CA ALA A 84 -11.87 -7.99 -6.71
C ALA A 84 -11.53 -8.59 -5.33
N ILE A 85 -10.62 -7.91 -4.61
CA ILE A 85 -10.23 -8.18 -3.23
C ILE A 85 -10.71 -7.01 -2.35
N PRO A 86 -10.86 -7.20 -1.04
CA PRO A 86 -11.10 -6.10 -0.12
C PRO A 86 -10.04 -5.01 -0.31
N LYS A 87 -10.42 -3.89 -0.90
CA LYS A 87 -9.52 -2.78 -1.23
C LYS A 87 -10.09 -1.50 -0.66
N ARG A 88 -9.21 -0.65 -0.15
CA ARG A 88 -9.56 0.62 0.46
C ARG A 88 -8.63 1.70 -0.06
N ARG A 89 -9.22 2.79 -0.56
CA ARG A 89 -8.50 4.02 -0.87
C ARG A 89 -8.80 5.09 0.17
N VAL A 90 -7.78 5.77 0.66
CA VAL A 90 -7.92 6.78 1.71
C VAL A 90 -6.81 7.83 1.62
N HIS A 91 -7.10 9.07 2.00
CA HIS A 91 -6.06 10.08 2.19
C HIS A 91 -5.20 9.74 3.40
N PHE A 92 -3.88 9.87 3.26
CA PHE A 92 -2.95 9.46 4.33
C PHE A 92 -3.26 10.12 5.68
N HIS A 93 -3.56 11.43 5.70
CA HIS A 93 -3.85 12.13 6.95
C HIS A 93 -5.14 11.63 7.63
N ALA A 94 -6.21 11.41 6.86
CA ALA A 94 -7.46 10.86 7.38
C ALA A 94 -7.24 9.45 7.97
N PHE A 95 -6.45 8.62 7.28
CA PHE A 95 -6.08 7.30 7.79
C PHE A 95 -5.31 7.38 9.11
N MET A 96 -4.35 8.31 9.23
CA MET A 96 -3.60 8.48 10.48
C MET A 96 -4.50 8.91 11.64
N LEU A 97 -5.49 9.79 11.40
CA LEU A 97 -6.47 10.16 12.41
C LEU A 97 -7.30 8.95 12.88
N GLU A 98 -7.72 8.09 11.95
CA GLU A 98 -8.42 6.84 12.30
C GLU A 98 -7.55 5.90 13.13
N VAL A 99 -6.28 5.73 12.75
CA VAL A 99 -5.31 4.93 13.51
C VAL A 99 -5.13 5.49 14.92
N HIS A 100 -4.98 6.80 15.07
CA HIS A 100 -4.87 7.44 16.37
C HIS A 100 -6.10 7.24 17.25
N ALA A 101 -7.30 7.37 16.69
CA ALA A 101 -8.54 7.13 17.41
C ALA A 101 -8.67 5.65 17.85
N ALA A 102 -8.30 4.71 16.97
CA ALA A 102 -8.32 3.28 17.29
C ALA A 102 -7.31 2.94 18.38
N LEU A 103 -6.10 3.50 18.33
CA LEU A 103 -5.09 3.34 19.37
C LEU A 103 -5.57 3.86 20.72
N HIS A 104 -6.24 5.01 20.75
CA HIS A 104 -6.78 5.57 21.99
C HIS A 104 -7.80 4.61 22.62
N LYS A 105 -8.74 4.09 21.82
CA LYS A 105 -9.76 3.13 22.27
C LYS A 105 -9.14 1.85 22.84
N TRP A 106 -8.10 1.30 22.21
CA TRP A 106 -7.42 0.10 22.70
C TRP A 106 -6.60 0.35 23.97
N ARG A 107 -6.04 1.56 24.13
CA ARG A 107 -5.33 1.96 25.36
C ARG A 107 -6.28 2.08 26.55
N GLU A 108 -7.47 2.63 26.37
CA GLU A 108 -8.50 2.70 27.42
C GLU A 108 -8.92 1.32 27.94
N GLN A 109 -8.75 0.28 27.11
CA GLN A 109 -9.05 -1.12 27.46
C GLN A 109 -7.89 -1.86 28.12
N ASN A 110 -6.77 -1.18 28.44
CA ASN A 110 -5.57 -1.74 29.06
C ASN A 110 -5.00 -2.97 28.32
N VAL A 111 -5.00 -2.93 26.98
CA VAL A 111 -4.40 -4.00 26.16
C VAL A 111 -2.88 -3.83 26.07
N ASP A 112 -2.13 -4.92 26.26
CA ASP A 112 -0.65 -4.96 26.26
C ASP A 112 0.01 -4.44 24.96
N ASP A 113 -0.67 -4.58 23.81
CA ASP A 113 -0.19 -4.05 22.53
C ASP A 113 -1.34 -3.50 21.67
N PRO A 114 -1.72 -2.22 21.86
CA PRO A 114 -2.79 -1.60 21.07
C PRO A 114 -2.39 -1.42 19.59
N ILE A 115 -1.11 -1.36 19.26
CA ILE A 115 -0.64 -1.18 17.87
C ILE A 115 -0.89 -2.45 17.07
N LEU A 116 -0.54 -3.61 17.61
CA LEU A 116 -0.81 -4.89 16.96
C LEU A 116 -2.32 -5.09 16.75
N ARG A 117 -3.16 -4.72 17.73
CA ARG A 117 -4.62 -4.82 17.58
C ARG A 117 -5.16 -3.94 16.46
N VAL A 118 -4.72 -2.70 16.37
CA VAL A 118 -5.11 -1.80 15.28
C VAL A 118 -4.65 -2.35 13.92
N ALA A 119 -3.42 -2.86 13.84
CA ALA A 119 -2.89 -3.48 12.62
C ALA A 119 -3.71 -4.72 12.21
N ASP A 120 -4.05 -5.60 13.14
CA ASP A 120 -4.89 -6.77 12.91
C ASP A 120 -6.29 -6.39 12.43
N ASP A 121 -6.90 -5.38 13.05
CA ASP A 121 -8.25 -4.93 12.69
C ASP A 121 -8.29 -4.33 11.28
N ILE A 122 -7.25 -3.56 10.91
CA ILE A 122 -7.08 -3.07 9.54
C ILE A 122 -6.89 -4.26 8.59
N ALA A 123 -5.96 -5.18 8.89
CA ALA A 123 -5.61 -6.30 8.01
C ALA A 123 -6.78 -7.28 7.77
N LYS A 124 -7.71 -7.43 8.72
CA LYS A 124 -8.95 -8.21 8.53
C LYS A 124 -9.87 -7.60 7.48
N GLY A 125 -9.92 -6.27 7.41
CA GLY A 125 -10.85 -5.53 6.55
C GLY A 125 -10.29 -5.16 5.17
N VAL A 126 -8.96 -5.19 5.00
CA VAL A 126 -8.33 -4.75 3.75
C VAL A 126 -7.18 -5.67 3.31
N ARG A 127 -7.18 -6.02 2.03
CA ARG A 127 -6.12 -6.76 1.33
C ARG A 127 -5.26 -5.84 0.45
N LEU A 128 -5.81 -4.71 0.01
CA LEU A 128 -5.10 -3.65 -0.69
C LEU A 128 -5.44 -2.28 -0.10
N LEU A 129 -4.45 -1.65 0.56
CA LEU A 129 -4.57 -0.30 1.08
C LEU A 129 -3.87 0.68 0.14
N ALA A 130 -4.64 1.62 -0.39
CA ALA A 130 -4.24 2.61 -1.37
C ALA A 130 -4.25 4.01 -0.74
N PHE A 131 -3.09 4.65 -0.61
CA PHE A 131 -3.02 6.02 -0.09
C PHE A 131 -3.02 7.04 -1.22
N ASP A 132 -3.92 8.03 -1.13
CA ASP A 132 -3.86 9.23 -1.97
C ASP A 132 -3.07 10.34 -1.25
N ALA A 133 -2.50 11.24 -2.06
CA ALA A 133 -1.43 12.18 -1.74
C ALA A 133 -1.36 12.66 -0.28
N CYS A 134 -0.14 12.71 0.25
CA CYS A 134 0.15 13.54 1.42
C CYS A 134 0.02 15.01 1.01
N GLN A 135 -1.07 15.66 1.42
CA GLN A 135 -1.34 17.04 1.07
C GLN A 135 -0.40 17.95 1.86
N LYS A 136 0.21 18.92 1.17
CA LYS A 136 1.11 19.90 1.79
C LYS A 136 0.35 20.65 2.90
N GLY A 137 0.85 20.59 4.13
CA GLY A 137 0.67 21.69 5.07
C GLY A 137 1.39 22.93 4.52
N HIS A 138 0.82 24.11 4.74
CA HIS A 138 1.47 25.38 4.37
C HIS A 138 2.88 25.42 4.99
N GLY A 139 3.94 25.45 4.18
CA GLY A 139 5.33 25.57 4.64
C GLY A 139 6.17 24.29 4.73
N THR A 140 5.66 23.11 4.32
CA THR A 140 6.36 21.82 4.51
C THR A 140 6.96 21.30 3.18
N THR A 141 8.26 20.99 3.13
CA THR A 141 8.86 20.31 1.96
C THR A 141 8.39 18.85 1.92
N TYR A 142 8.40 18.18 0.75
CA TYR A 142 7.99 16.77 0.63
C TYR A 142 8.75 15.83 1.60
N THR A 143 9.99 16.20 1.94
CA THR A 143 10.83 15.53 2.93
C THR A 143 10.32 15.66 4.36
N ASP A 144 9.60 16.73 4.68
CA ASP A 144 9.16 17.05 6.05
C ASP A 144 7.83 16.38 6.44
N CYS A 145 6.93 16.15 5.47
CA CYS A 145 5.73 15.32 5.71
C CYS A 145 6.09 13.91 6.20
N PHE A 146 7.24 13.39 5.78
CA PHE A 146 7.78 12.10 6.25
C PHE A 146 8.68 12.21 7.49
N ARG A 147 9.18 13.41 7.82
CA ARG A 147 9.98 13.63 9.03
C ARG A 147 9.11 13.83 10.28
N GLN A 148 7.92 14.41 10.12
CA GLN A 148 6.92 14.55 11.20
C GLN A 148 5.96 13.36 11.29
N GLY A 149 5.70 12.66 10.18
CA GLY A 149 4.94 11.42 10.15
C GLY A 149 5.82 10.22 10.46
N ALA A 150 6.20 10.07 11.73
CA ALA A 150 6.62 8.83 12.37
C ALA A 150 7.35 7.82 11.46
N ARG A 151 8.67 7.76 11.63
CA ARG A 151 9.48 6.57 11.40
C ARG A 151 8.99 5.43 12.30
N ILE A 152 7.78 4.94 12.05
CA ILE A 152 7.37 3.61 12.50
C ILE A 152 7.80 2.71 11.36
N GLU A 153 9.03 2.22 11.48
CA GLU A 153 9.50 1.03 10.78
C GLU A 153 8.59 -0.14 11.24
N ILE A 154 7.34 -0.17 10.75
CA ILE A 154 6.41 -1.29 10.96
C ILE A 154 7.03 -2.56 10.36
N GLU A 155 7.85 -2.44 9.32
CA GLU A 155 8.62 -3.57 8.80
C GLU A 155 9.63 -4.12 9.82
N ASP A 156 10.35 -3.28 10.56
CA ASP A 156 11.34 -3.76 11.54
C ASP A 156 10.69 -4.17 12.87
N TYR A 157 9.55 -3.58 13.23
CA TYR A 157 8.71 -4.03 14.35
C TYR A 157 8.10 -5.42 14.08
N ILE A 158 7.59 -5.66 12.87
CA ILE A 158 7.03 -6.95 12.48
C ILE A 158 8.13 -8.01 12.33
N LYS A 159 9.27 -7.67 11.69
CA LYS A 159 10.43 -8.59 11.54
C LYS A 159 11.07 -8.96 12.88
N SER A 160 11.16 -8.02 13.83
CA SER A 160 11.79 -8.30 15.14
C SER A 160 10.94 -9.14 16.08
N ARG A 161 9.61 -9.20 15.91
CA ARG A 161 8.71 -9.89 16.86
C ARG A 161 8.02 -11.14 16.31
N LEU A 162 7.87 -11.27 14.99
CA LEU A 162 7.46 -12.54 14.35
C LEU A 162 8.64 -13.51 14.12
N GLY A 163 9.88 -13.02 14.25
CA GLY A 163 11.09 -13.84 14.24
C GLY A 163 11.54 -14.37 15.60
N ALA A 164 10.85 -14.01 16.69
CA ALA A 164 11.22 -14.36 18.06
C ALA A 164 10.14 -15.22 18.75
N ARG A 165 9.75 -16.33 18.12
CA ARG A 165 9.27 -17.56 18.79
C ARG A 165 9.59 -18.76 17.91
#